data_AF-A0A1V4RSJ5-F1
#
_entry.id   AF-A0A1V4RSJ5-F1
#
_cell.length_a   1.000
_cell.length_b   1.000
_cell.length_c   1.000
_cell.angle_alpha   90.00
_cell.angle_beta   90.00
_cell.angle_gamma   90.00
#
_symmetry.space_group_name_H-M   'P 1'
#
loop_
_entity.id
_entity.type
_entity.pdbx_description
1 polymer ?
#
loop_
_entity_poly.entity_id
_entity_poly.type
_entity_poly.pdbx_seq_one_letter_code
_entity_poly.pdbx_strand_id
1 'polypeptide(L)' 'MRKNISKLIFFAEKVALAFTSDCKLLICGNGGSAADAQHIAAEFINRYRLERPPLPAL' A
#
# COMPACT_ATOMS: atom_id res chain seq x y z
N MET A 1 -3.98 -4.88 22.53
CA MET A 1 -3.32 -4.71 21.22
C MET A 1 -4.17 -5.11 20.00
N ARG A 2 -5.36 -5.73 20.13
CA ARG A 2 -6.15 -6.25 18.97
C ARG A 2 -7.21 -5.29 18.36
N LYS A 3 -7.42 -4.08 18.90
CA LYS A 3 -8.58 -3.22 18.58
C LYS A 3 -8.70 -2.80 17.10
N ASN A 4 -7.63 -2.87 16.31
CA ASN A 4 -7.62 -2.35 14.93
C ASN A 4 -7.40 -3.42 13.85
N ILE A 5 -7.36 -4.71 14.21
CA ILE A 5 -7.10 -5.79 13.23
C ILE A 5 -8.13 -5.77 12.10
N SER A 6 -9.42 -5.64 12.44
CA SER A 6 -10.49 -5.62 11.43
C SER A 6 -10.36 -4.44 10.46
N LYS A 7 -9.85 -3.29 10.93
CA LYS A 7 -9.61 -2.11 10.07
C LYS A 7 -8.44 -2.32 9.12
N LEU A 8 -7.38 -2.97 9.60
CA LEU A 8 -6.21 -3.32 8.79
C LEU A 8 -6.58 -4.31 7.68
N ILE A 9 -7.33 -5.37 8.02
CA ILE A 9 -7.82 -6.35 7.05
C ILE A 9 -8.70 -5.66 5.99
N PHE A 10 -9.68 -4.88 6.44
CA PHE A 10 -10.56 -4.14 5.54
C PHE A 10 -9.79 -3.23 4.57
N PHE A 11 -8.78 -2.50 5.07
CA PHE A 11 -7.97 -1.63 4.21
C PHE A 11 -7.15 -2.44 3.19
N ALA A 12 -6.51 -3.53 3.63
CA ALA A 12 -5.73 -4.40 2.74
C ALA A 12 -6.60 -5.01 1.62
N GLU A 13 -7.82 -5.45 1.94
CA GLU A 13 -8.79 -5.96 0.96
C GLU A 13 -9.18 -4.90 -0.07
N LYS A 14 -9.41 -3.65 0.37
CA LYS A 14 -9.75 -2.54 -0.55
C LYS A 14 -8.59 -2.18 -1.48
N VAL A 15 -7.36 -2.16 -0.96
CA VAL A 15 -6.16 -1.90 -1.77
C VAL A 15 -5.95 -3.00 -2.80
N ALA A 16 -6.07 -4.27 -2.39
CA ALA A 16 -5.96 -5.40 -3.31
C ALA A 16 -7.00 -5.34 -4.42
N LEU A 17 -8.27 -5.08 -4.07
CA LEU A 17 -9.35 -4.93 -5.04
C LEU A 17 -9.11 -3.76 -6.02
N ALA A 18 -8.52 -2.66 -5.54
CA ALA A 18 -8.18 -1.52 -6.41
C ALA A 18 -7.15 -1.94 -7.46
N PHE A 19 -6.07 -2.64 -7.06
CA PHE A 19 -5.07 -3.11 -8.02
C PHE A 19 -5.63 -4.11 -9.04
N THR A 20 -6.49 -5.04 -8.62
CA THR A 20 -7.12 -5.97 -9.57
C THR A 20 -8.16 -5.30 -10.47
N SER A 21 -8.59 -4.08 -10.14
CA SER A 21 -9.54 -3.28 -10.92
C SER A 21 -8.85 -2.18 -11.76
N ASP A 22 -7.55 -2.33 -12.02
CA ASP A 22 -6.72 -1.38 -12.80
C ASP A 22 -6.67 0.05 -12.22
N CYS A 23 -6.85 0.17 -10.90
CA CYS A 23 -6.67 1.40 -10.15
C CYS A 23 -5.26 1.50 -9.54
N LYS A 24 -4.91 2.70 -9.08
CA LYS A 24 -3.65 2.98 -8.36
C LYS A 24 -3.90 3.42 -6.92
N LEU A 25 -2.93 3.17 -6.06
CA LEU A 25 -2.91 3.66 -4.68
C LEU A 25 -2.15 4.99 -4.62
N LEU A 26 -2.75 6.02 -4.05
CA LEU A 26 -2.09 7.30 -3.78
C LEU A 26 -1.94 7.46 -2.26
N ILE A 27 -0.71 7.69 -1.80
CA ILE A 27 -0.37 7.84 -0.38
C ILE A 27 0.26 9.21 -0.18
N CYS A 28 -0.24 9.96 0.80
CA CYS A 28 0.27 11.31 1.08
C CYS A 28 0.41 11.53 2.58
N GLY A 29 1.39 12.35 2.95
CA GLY A 29 1.65 12.78 4.31
C GLY A 29 2.56 14.00 4.34
N ASN A 30 2.66 14.65 5.49
CA ASN A 30 3.53 15.80 5.71
C ASN A 30 4.61 15.45 6.74
N GLY A 31 5.82 16.01 6.59
CA GLY A 31 6.93 15.74 7.52
C GLY A 31 7.28 14.26 7.59
N GLY A 32 7.35 13.68 8.80
CA GLY A 32 7.67 12.26 8.99
C GLY A 32 6.74 11.31 8.23
N SER A 33 5.44 11.62 8.15
CA SER A 33 4.49 10.80 7.42
C SER A 33 4.68 10.84 5.90
N ALA A 34 5.40 11.83 5.36
CA ALA A 34 5.80 11.82 3.95
C ALA A 34 6.86 10.73 3.68
N ALA A 35 7.77 10.52 4.63
CA ALA A 35 8.75 9.43 4.55
C ALA A 35 8.06 8.06 4.64
N ASP A 36 7.06 7.91 5.53
CA ASP A 36 6.24 6.69 5.61
C ASP A 36 5.47 6.44 4.30
N ALA A 37 4.86 7.48 3.73
CA ALA A 37 4.14 7.38 2.46
C ALA A 37 5.06 6.90 1.31
N GLN A 38 6.23 7.53 1.18
CA GLN A 38 7.26 7.11 0.21
C GLN A 38 7.71 5.67 0.45
N HIS A 39 7.94 5.28 1.71
CA HIS A 39 8.39 3.93 2.04
C HIS A 39 7.36 2.89 1.62
N ILE A 40 6.10 3.09 1.99
CA ILE A 40 5.00 2.18 1.63
C ILE A 40 4.83 2.12 0.11
N ALA A 41 4.85 3.25 -0.59
CA ALA A 41 4.76 3.27 -2.05
C ALA A 41 5.91 2.45 -2.70
N ALA A 42 7.13 2.61 -2.19
CA ALA A 42 8.29 1.86 -2.67
C ALA A 42 8.14 0.35 -2.47
N GLU A 43 7.52 -0.12 -1.39
CA GLU A 43 7.26 -1.55 -1.15
C GLU A 43 6.30 -2.15 -2.20
N PHE A 44 5.31 -1.39 -2.65
CA PHE A 44 4.38 -1.84 -3.70
C PHE A 44 5.04 -1.87 -5.09
N ILE A 45 5.89 -0.89 -5.39
CA ILE A 45 6.63 -0.80 -6.65
C ILE A 45 7.72 -1.87 -6.73
N ASN A 46 8.41 -2.15 -5.63
CA ASN A 46 9.58 -3.03 -5.62
C ASN A 46 9.21 -4.53 -5.74
N ARG A 47 10.13 -5.32 -6.28
CA ARG A 47 10.01 -6.79 -6.48
C ARG A 47 10.70 -7.59 -5.38
N TYR A 48 10.83 -7.02 -4.17
CA TYR A 48 11.63 -7.65 -3.13
C TYR A 48 10.89 -8.89 -2.57
N ARG A 49 11.53 -10.06 -2.72
CA ARG A 49 11.10 -11.42 -2.27
C ARG A 49 10.10 -12.20 -3.12
N LEU A 50 9.33 -11.55 -3.99
CA LEU A 50 8.35 -12.20 -4.87
C LEU A 50 8.51 -11.65 -6.28
N GLU A 51 8.63 -12.55 -7.24
CA GLU A 51 8.69 -12.18 -8.65
C GLU A 51 7.28 -11.86 -9.14
N ARG A 52 6.96 -10.55 -9.18
CA ARG A 52 5.68 -10.02 -9.67
C ARG A 52 5.89 -8.70 -10.42
N PRO A 53 4.95 -8.28 -11.27
CA PRO A 53 4.91 -6.91 -11.78
C PRO A 53 4.86 -5.88 -10.63
N PRO A 54 5.43 -4.68 -10.84
CA PRO A 54 5.27 -3.57 -9.90
C PRO A 54 3.77 -3.23 -9.74
N LEU A 55 3.34 -2.95 -8.52
CA LEU A 55 1.97 -2.50 -8.25
C LEU A 55 1.93 -0.97 -8.33
N PRO A 56 0.88 -0.36 -8.92
CA PRO A 56 0.81 1.08 -9.13
C PRO A 56 0.52 1.82 -7.83
N ALA A 57 1.57 2.21 -7.11
CA ALA A 57 1.49 3.03 -5.91
C ALA A 57 2.37 4.28 -6.04
N LEU A 58 1.89 5.42 -5.54
CA LEU A 58 2.57 6.73 -5.57
C LEU A 58 2.41 7.44 -4.23
#